data_AF-A0A7J8I3A8-F1
#
_entry.id   AF-A0A7J8I3A8-F1
#
_cell.length_a   1.000
_cell.length_b   1.000
_cell.length_c   1.000
_cell.angle_alpha   90.00
_cell.angle_beta   90.00
_cell.angle_gamma   90.00
#
_symmetry.space_group_name_H-M   'P 1'
#
loop_
_entity.id
_entity.type
_entity.pdbx_description
1 polymer ?
#
loop_
_entity_poly.entity_id
_entity_poly.type
_entity_poly.pdbx_seq_one_letter_code
_entity_poly.pdbx_strand_id
1 'polypeptide(L)'
;MQAFGATDRLTVNESVLSTRDVLALLHTWGLVERDAALQEALRAVAERFQVRELLKMLKDRNKPAVPARARGPRGRKRRPGEAEDEVGPELQASSLETCKGLLRSILTHWGPVFPGPDTAQEPENQAAPQSEAAGPVHAVASLVVSWMLRSAAERPFSSAEAVGVLGWLQSYIVLQPVVVAELLQDGLARRGVFKLYSQLCGAGEPSGSEQLMLQLVAALGPAGTPLHPAVQTLHLALDDKEEATRASAAFLLSLYIKDVWLGAQRPDALFAHVQMVRDAAEAALGGDQEAIVSLCKDIATAAPDL
;
A
#
# COMPACT_ATOMS: atom_id res chain seq x y z
N MET A 1 17.70 23.00 15.78
CA MET A 1 16.22 23.08 15.80
C MET A 1 15.72 23.88 17.02
N GLN A 2 16.13 25.14 17.21
CA GLN A 2 15.75 25.94 18.40
C GLN A 2 15.24 27.35 18.06
N ALA A 3 14.69 27.55 16.86
CA ALA A 3 14.17 28.85 16.43
C ALA A 3 12.64 28.90 16.25
N PHE A 4 11.93 27.80 16.47
CA PHE A 4 10.48 27.72 16.26
C PHE A 4 9.65 27.83 17.56
N GLY A 5 10.29 27.87 18.73
CA GLY A 5 9.59 27.98 20.03
C GLY A 5 9.14 29.40 20.41
N ALA A 6 9.40 30.42 19.58
CA ALA A 6 9.12 31.82 19.91
C ALA A 6 7.76 32.33 19.41
N THR A 7 6.97 31.48 18.76
CA THR A 7 5.64 31.82 18.25
C THR A 7 4.66 30.72 18.63
N ASP A 8 3.99 30.89 19.78
CA ASP A 8 2.85 30.10 20.29
C ASP A 8 1.59 30.15 19.37
N ARG A 9 1.78 30.33 18.05
CA ARG A 9 0.71 30.32 17.03
C ARG A 9 0.72 29.06 16.17
N LEU A 10 1.75 28.23 16.30
CA LEU A 10 1.83 26.93 15.63
C LEU A 10 2.18 25.88 16.67
N THR A 11 1.26 25.62 17.60
CA THR A 11 1.19 24.30 18.19
C THR A 11 0.82 23.35 17.06
N VAL A 12 1.82 22.81 16.36
CA VAL A 12 1.64 21.60 15.58
C VAL A 12 1.27 20.55 16.60
N ASN A 13 -0.03 20.36 16.82
CA ASN A 13 -0.48 19.16 17.48
C ASN A 13 0.17 18.02 16.68
N GLU A 14 0.91 17.15 17.35
CA GLU A 14 1.14 15.78 16.88
C GLU A 14 -0.20 15.02 16.88
N SER A 15 -1.27 15.64 16.37
CA SER A 15 -2.58 15.04 16.28
C SER A 15 -2.46 13.93 15.25
N VAL A 16 -2.36 12.71 15.75
CA VAL A 16 -2.53 11.48 14.99
C VAL A 16 -3.77 11.66 14.12
N LEU A 17 -3.60 11.58 12.80
CA LEU A 17 -4.70 11.69 11.84
C LEU A 17 -5.77 10.66 12.24
N SER A 18 -7.00 11.12 12.48
CA SER A 18 -8.07 10.17 12.75
C SER A 18 -8.51 9.50 11.44
N THR A 19 -9.08 8.30 11.54
CA THR A 19 -9.71 7.62 10.39
C THR A 19 -10.74 8.51 9.68
N ARG A 20 -11.40 9.40 10.44
CA ARG A 20 -12.35 10.38 9.89
C ARG A 20 -11.65 11.45 9.06
N ASP A 21 -10.54 12.00 9.54
CA ASP A 21 -9.81 13.07 8.85
C ASP A 21 -9.24 12.54 7.53
N VAL A 22 -8.73 11.30 7.52
CA VAL A 22 -8.26 10.61 6.31
C VAL A 22 -9.37 10.46 5.27
N LEU A 23 -10.56 10.05 5.69
CA LEU A 23 -11.71 9.92 4.79
C LEU A 23 -12.18 11.27 4.24
N ALA A 24 -12.17 12.32 5.06
CA ALA A 24 -12.48 13.67 4.61
C ALA A 24 -11.46 14.18 3.58
N LEU A 25 -10.18 13.90 3.79
CA LEU A 25 -9.09 14.23 2.86
C LEU A 25 -9.26 13.50 1.53
N LEU A 26 -9.43 12.17 1.54
CA LEU A 26 -9.64 11.38 0.32
C LEU A 26 -10.90 11.80 -0.44
N HIS A 27 -12.00 12.09 0.27
CA HIS A 27 -13.21 12.59 -0.36
C HIS A 27 -13.00 13.95 -1.02
N THR A 28 -12.31 14.87 -0.36
CA THR A 28 -11.98 16.18 -0.93
C THR A 28 -11.08 16.04 -2.15
N TRP A 29 -10.08 15.16 -2.07
CA TRP A 29 -9.20 14.84 -3.18
C TRP A 29 -9.96 14.29 -4.38
N GLY A 30 -10.83 13.30 -4.19
CA GLY A 30 -11.60 12.71 -5.30
C GLY A 30 -12.54 13.71 -5.98
N LEU A 31 -13.03 14.75 -5.27
CA LEU A 31 -13.79 15.84 -5.89
C LEU A 31 -12.90 16.78 -6.73
N VAL A 32 -11.69 17.06 -6.24
CA VAL A 32 -10.72 17.95 -6.89
C VAL A 32 -10.13 17.30 -8.16
N GLU A 33 -9.71 16.03 -8.06
CA GLU A 33 -9.17 15.26 -9.19
C GLU A 33 -10.26 14.72 -10.12
N ARG A 34 -11.53 14.74 -9.68
CA ARG A 34 -12.68 14.10 -10.36
C ARG A 34 -12.48 12.59 -10.54
N ASP A 35 -11.85 11.96 -9.56
CA ASP A 35 -11.64 10.51 -9.54
C ASP A 35 -12.95 9.78 -9.18
N ALA A 36 -13.67 9.35 -10.21
CA ALA A 36 -14.92 8.60 -10.06
C ALA A 36 -14.72 7.26 -9.33
N ALA A 37 -13.57 6.60 -9.52
CA ALA A 37 -13.31 5.30 -8.89
C ALA A 37 -13.09 5.46 -7.38
N LEU A 38 -12.36 6.50 -6.96
CA LEU A 38 -12.21 6.83 -5.54
C LEU A 38 -13.54 7.25 -4.91
N GLN A 39 -14.36 8.03 -5.62
CA GLN A 39 -15.67 8.45 -5.11
C GLN A 39 -16.65 7.28 -4.92
N GLU A 40 -16.70 6.33 -5.85
CA GLU A 40 -17.54 5.14 -5.69
C GLU A 40 -17.01 4.22 -4.57
N ALA A 41 -15.69 4.06 -4.45
CA ALA A 41 -15.10 3.29 -3.36
C ALA A 41 -15.38 3.91 -1.98
N LEU A 42 -15.29 5.24 -1.86
CA LEU A 42 -15.67 5.97 -0.65
C LEU A 42 -17.15 5.82 -0.32
N ARG A 43 -18.03 5.85 -1.32
CA ARG A 43 -19.47 5.63 -1.13
C ARG A 43 -19.75 4.21 -0.65
N ALA A 44 -19.14 3.19 -1.26
CA ALA A 44 -19.29 1.80 -0.86
C ALA A 44 -18.85 1.57 0.60
N VAL A 45 -17.71 2.14 1.02
CA VAL A 45 -17.26 2.08 2.42
C VAL A 45 -18.24 2.83 3.34
N ALA A 46 -18.69 4.03 2.96
CA ALA A 46 -19.60 4.82 3.78
C ALA A 46 -20.97 4.13 3.98
N GLU A 47 -21.49 3.46 2.95
CA GLU A 47 -22.72 2.67 3.00
C GLU A 47 -22.55 1.40 3.83
N ARG A 48 -21.47 0.64 3.59
CA ARG A 48 -21.19 -0.62 4.29
C ARG A 48 -21.03 -0.44 5.80
N PHE A 49 -20.45 0.67 6.24
CA PHE A 49 -20.19 0.94 7.67
C PHE A 49 -21.08 2.03 8.27
N GLN A 50 -22.11 2.47 7.54
CA GLN A 50 -23.03 3.54 7.95
C GLN A 50 -22.31 4.75 8.57
N VAL A 51 -21.22 5.21 7.96
CA VAL A 51 -20.47 6.36 8.46
C VAL A 51 -21.30 7.61 8.22
N ARG A 52 -22.19 7.92 9.17
CA ARG A 52 -23.24 8.96 9.05
C ARG A 52 -22.68 10.31 8.65
N GLU A 53 -21.47 10.65 9.10
CA GLU A 53 -20.80 11.91 8.79
C GLU A 53 -20.27 11.95 7.36
N LEU A 54 -19.63 10.88 6.87
CA LEU A 54 -19.22 10.76 5.47
C LEU A 54 -20.43 10.76 4.53
N LEU A 55 -21.50 10.04 4.88
CA LEU A 55 -22.74 10.06 4.11
C LEU A 55 -23.37 11.46 4.05
N LYS A 56 -23.26 12.25 5.13
CA LYS A 56 -23.66 13.66 5.11
C LYS A 56 -22.75 14.49 4.19
N MET A 57 -21.43 14.34 4.30
CA MET A 57 -20.47 15.07 3.45
C MET A 57 -20.60 14.72 1.97
N LEU A 58 -20.78 13.43 1.65
CA LEU A 58 -21.04 12.92 0.29
C LEU A 58 -22.35 13.51 -0.25
N LYS A 59 -23.42 13.60 0.57
CA LYS A 59 -24.70 14.19 0.15
C LYS A 59 -24.66 15.70 -0.02
N ASP A 60 -23.92 16.41 0.83
CA ASP A 60 -23.84 17.88 0.77
C ASP A 60 -22.98 18.37 -0.38
N ARG A 61 -21.93 17.62 -0.77
CA ARG A 61 -20.99 18.03 -1.84
C ARG A 61 -21.16 17.32 -3.18
N ASN A 62 -21.92 16.21 -3.28
CA ASN A 62 -22.37 15.65 -4.57
C ASN A 62 -23.60 16.34 -5.15
N LYS A 63 -24.13 17.40 -4.52
CA LYS A 63 -24.98 18.32 -5.28
C LYS A 63 -24.11 18.82 -6.43
N PRO A 64 -24.52 18.63 -7.70
CA PRO A 64 -23.75 19.18 -8.80
C PRO A 64 -23.48 20.63 -8.46
N ALA A 65 -22.25 21.09 -8.62
CA ALA A 65 -21.96 22.51 -8.64
C ALA A 65 -22.79 23.07 -9.79
N VAL A 66 -24.04 23.43 -9.49
CA VAL A 66 -24.92 24.11 -10.42
C VAL A 66 -24.10 25.33 -10.81
N PRO A 67 -23.75 25.50 -12.10
CA PRO A 67 -23.06 26.71 -12.52
C PRO A 67 -23.86 27.85 -11.94
N ALA A 68 -23.24 28.72 -11.14
CA ALA A 68 -23.89 29.73 -10.33
C ALA A 68 -24.85 30.57 -11.20
N ARG A 69 -26.06 30.06 -11.40
CA ARG A 69 -27.10 30.69 -12.19
C ARG A 69 -27.84 31.55 -11.21
N ALA A 70 -27.54 32.83 -11.33
CA ALA A 70 -28.41 33.94 -10.99
C ALA A 70 -28.84 34.02 -9.51
N ARG A 71 -27.93 34.50 -8.65
CA ARG A 71 -28.37 35.53 -7.70
C ARG A 71 -28.48 36.85 -8.47
N GLY A 72 -29.69 37.36 -8.57
CA GLY A 72 -30.07 38.51 -9.37
C GLY A 72 -29.38 39.84 -9.01
N PRO A 73 -29.62 40.89 -9.81
CA PRO A 73 -28.66 41.94 -10.10
C PRO A 73 -28.81 43.14 -9.16
N ARG A 74 -27.74 43.51 -8.46
CA ARG A 74 -27.54 44.90 -8.01
C ARG A 74 -26.08 45.32 -8.15
N GLY A 75 -25.83 45.95 -9.30
CA GLY A 75 -24.98 47.13 -9.45
C GLY A 75 -23.65 47.16 -8.69
N ARG A 76 -22.62 46.56 -9.27
CA ARG A 76 -21.28 47.16 -9.22
C ARG A 76 -20.64 47.00 -10.59
N LYS A 77 -20.45 48.12 -11.27
CA LYS A 77 -19.84 48.25 -12.59
C LYS A 77 -18.45 47.58 -12.55
N ARG A 78 -18.35 46.34 -13.04
CA ARG A 78 -17.07 45.62 -13.20
C ARG A 78 -16.26 46.44 -14.22
N ARG A 79 -15.07 46.88 -13.82
CA ARG A 79 -14.16 47.58 -14.73
C ARG A 79 -13.72 46.58 -15.81
N PRO A 80 -13.71 46.95 -17.10
CA PRO A 80 -13.14 46.09 -18.13
C PRO A 80 -11.63 46.04 -17.88
N GLY A 81 -11.11 44.89 -17.42
CA GLY A 81 -9.68 44.72 -17.13
C GLY A 81 -9.33 43.61 -16.14
N GLU A 82 -10.29 43.05 -15.40
CA GLU A 82 -10.06 41.79 -14.67
C GLU A 82 -10.21 40.64 -15.67
N ALA A 83 -9.11 40.33 -16.36
CA ALA A 83 -8.91 39.01 -16.91
C ALA A 83 -9.12 38.04 -15.74
N GLU A 84 -10.10 37.15 -15.88
CA GLU A 84 -10.12 35.95 -15.07
C GLU A 84 -8.77 35.30 -15.35
N ASP A 85 -7.90 35.24 -14.34
CA ASP A 85 -6.66 34.46 -14.38
C ASP A 85 -7.10 32.99 -14.50
N GLU A 86 -7.45 32.59 -15.73
CA GLU A 86 -7.47 31.20 -16.15
C GLU A 86 -6.02 30.74 -16.03
N VAL A 87 -5.66 30.31 -14.82
CA VAL A 87 -4.42 29.60 -14.57
C VAL A 87 -4.36 28.49 -15.62
N GLY A 88 -3.33 28.55 -16.48
CA GLY A 88 -3.23 27.65 -17.63
C GLY A 88 -3.38 26.18 -17.20
N PRO A 89 -3.96 25.32 -18.04
CA PRO A 89 -4.27 23.93 -17.68
C PRO A 89 -3.04 23.15 -17.19
N GLU A 90 -1.84 23.50 -17.68
CA GLU A 90 -0.57 22.91 -17.25
C GLU A 90 -0.17 23.32 -15.81
N LEU A 91 -0.43 24.57 -15.41
CA LEU A 91 -0.19 25.05 -14.04
C LEU A 91 -1.18 24.43 -13.05
N GLN A 92 -2.43 24.23 -13.48
CA GLN A 92 -3.42 23.48 -12.70
C GLN A 92 -3.00 22.01 -12.55
N ALA A 93 -2.52 21.36 -13.61
CA ALA A 93 -2.02 19.98 -13.53
C ALA A 93 -0.79 19.86 -12.60
N SER A 94 0.16 20.80 -12.69
CA SER A 94 1.36 20.83 -11.84
C SER A 94 1.03 21.05 -10.36
N SER A 95 0.07 21.95 -10.06
CA SER A 95 -0.37 22.20 -8.68
C SER A 95 -1.15 21.01 -8.10
N LEU A 96 -2.03 20.37 -8.88
CA LEU A 96 -2.71 19.13 -8.49
C LEU A 96 -1.70 18.04 -8.15
N GLU A 97 -0.69 17.88 -9.00
CA GLU A 97 0.32 16.87 -8.82
C GLU A 97 1.18 17.13 -7.55
N THR A 98 1.50 18.39 -7.27
CA THR A 98 2.16 18.78 -6.01
C THR A 98 1.27 18.46 -4.81
N CYS A 99 -0.02 18.77 -4.88
CA CYS A 99 -1.00 18.43 -3.85
C CYS A 99 -1.14 16.91 -3.65
N LYS A 100 -1.04 16.11 -4.71
CA LYS A 100 -1.08 14.64 -4.65
C LYS A 100 0.11 14.08 -3.88
N GLY A 101 1.32 14.60 -4.14
CA GLY A 101 2.52 14.26 -3.36
C GLY A 101 2.38 14.63 -1.88
N LEU A 102 1.87 15.83 -1.58
CA LEU A 102 1.58 16.24 -0.19
C LEU A 102 0.55 15.33 0.48
N LEU A 103 -0.51 14.94 -0.24
CA LEU A 103 -1.52 14.02 0.29
C LEU A 103 -0.93 12.65 0.59
N ARG A 104 -0.08 12.09 -0.29
CA ARG A 104 0.64 10.83 -0.03
C ARG A 104 1.49 10.95 1.24
N SER A 105 2.27 12.02 1.34
CA SER A 105 3.13 12.30 2.50
C SER A 105 2.32 12.39 3.81
N ILE A 106 1.18 13.09 3.80
CA ILE A 106 0.28 13.16 4.96
C ILE A 106 -0.22 11.75 5.34
N LEU A 107 -0.63 10.95 4.36
CA LEU A 107 -1.18 9.61 4.59
C LEU A 107 -0.15 8.61 5.11
N THR A 108 1.15 8.74 4.77
CA THR A 108 2.19 7.87 5.35
C THR A 108 2.41 8.08 6.85
N HIS A 109 1.94 9.19 7.41
CA HIS A 109 1.96 9.46 8.85
C HIS A 109 0.69 8.99 9.57
N TRP A 110 -0.30 8.45 8.85
CA TRP A 110 -1.51 7.94 9.45
C TRP A 110 -1.29 6.54 10.03
N GLY A 111 -1.43 6.40 11.35
CA GLY A 111 -1.46 5.10 12.03
C GLY A 111 -2.89 4.63 12.25
N PRO A 112 -3.48 3.75 11.41
CA PRO A 112 -4.80 3.19 11.67
C PRO A 112 -4.82 2.40 12.99
N VAL A 113 -5.78 2.72 13.86
CA VAL A 113 -5.99 2.02 15.13
C VAL A 113 -6.99 0.89 14.91
N PHE A 114 -6.49 -0.33 14.76
CA PHE A 114 -7.33 -1.51 14.59
C PHE A 114 -7.87 -1.97 15.96
N PRO A 115 -9.17 -2.28 16.08
CA PRO A 115 -9.72 -2.82 17.31
C PRO A 115 -9.08 -4.20 17.59
N GLY A 116 -8.50 -4.36 18.79
CA GLY A 116 -7.90 -5.62 19.21
C GLY A 116 -8.96 -6.71 19.45
N PRO A 117 -8.55 -7.99 19.46
CA PRO A 117 -9.46 -9.13 19.64
C PRO A 117 -10.24 -9.10 20.96
N ASP A 118 -9.78 -8.36 21.96
CA ASP A 118 -10.34 -8.35 23.32
C ASP A 118 -11.49 -7.34 23.54
N THR A 119 -11.93 -6.60 22.51
CA THR A 119 -13.01 -5.59 22.65
C THR A 119 -14.40 -6.07 22.25
N ALA A 120 -14.56 -7.36 21.93
CA ALA A 120 -15.87 -7.99 21.79
C ALA A 120 -16.48 -8.30 23.18
N GLN A 121 -16.90 -7.27 23.92
CA GLN A 121 -17.84 -7.45 25.01
C GLN A 121 -19.26 -7.53 24.44
N GLU A 122 -19.95 -8.65 24.71
CA GLU A 122 -21.37 -8.90 24.44
C GLU A 122 -22.28 -7.81 25.06
N PRO A 123 -23.50 -7.59 24.53
CA PRO A 123 -24.63 -8.41 24.99
C PRO A 123 -25.61 -8.90 23.89
N GLU A 124 -26.10 -10.12 24.13
CA GLU A 124 -27.45 -10.67 23.90
C GLU A 124 -28.07 -10.74 22.49
N ASN A 125 -28.30 -11.99 22.09
CA ASN A 125 -29.44 -12.50 21.31
C ASN A 125 -29.77 -11.78 19.98
N GLN A 126 -29.17 -12.27 18.90
CA GLN A 126 -29.94 -12.62 17.69
C GLN A 126 -29.09 -13.45 16.70
N ALA A 127 -29.67 -14.57 16.28
CA ALA A 127 -29.12 -15.49 15.30
C ALA A 127 -29.08 -14.86 13.89
N ALA A 128 -27.88 -14.71 13.35
CA ALA A 128 -27.58 -14.73 11.92
C ALA A 128 -26.08 -15.04 11.74
N PRO A 129 -25.67 -15.82 10.72
CA PRO A 129 -24.25 -16.07 10.48
C PRO A 129 -23.64 -14.78 9.95
N GLN A 130 -22.97 -14.02 10.82
CA GLN A 130 -22.23 -12.84 10.39
C GLN A 130 -21.02 -13.34 9.60
N SER A 131 -21.11 -13.25 8.27
CA SER A 131 -19.96 -13.25 7.38
C SER A 131 -18.87 -12.36 8.00
N GLU A 132 -17.64 -12.86 8.07
CA GLU A 132 -16.42 -12.20 8.57
C GLU A 132 -16.17 -10.84 7.91
N ALA A 133 -16.99 -9.84 8.22
CA ALA A 133 -16.89 -8.53 7.62
C ALA A 133 -15.78 -7.77 8.34
N ALA A 134 -14.68 -7.55 7.62
CA ALA A 134 -13.61 -6.63 8.00
C ALA A 134 -14.19 -5.36 8.66
N GLY A 135 -13.72 -5.02 9.87
CA GLY A 135 -14.23 -3.85 10.59
C GLY A 135 -14.03 -2.53 9.82
N PRO A 136 -14.71 -1.44 10.22
CA PRO A 136 -14.68 -0.17 9.49
C PRO A 136 -13.26 0.38 9.27
N VAL A 137 -12.37 0.24 10.27
CA VAL A 137 -10.98 0.69 10.15
C VAL A 137 -10.20 -0.13 9.12
N HIS A 138 -10.47 -1.44 9.00
CA HIS A 138 -9.84 -2.31 8.00
C HIS A 138 -10.22 -1.90 6.59
N ALA A 139 -11.51 -1.67 6.33
CA ALA A 139 -11.96 -1.24 5.01
C ALA A 139 -11.42 0.14 4.61
N VAL A 140 -11.28 1.06 5.57
CA VAL A 140 -10.66 2.38 5.32
C VAL A 140 -9.17 2.24 5.07
N ALA A 141 -8.47 1.39 5.83
CA ALA A 141 -7.06 1.10 5.58
C ALA A 141 -6.85 0.49 4.18
N SER A 142 -7.66 -0.51 3.79
CA SER A 142 -7.64 -1.09 2.44
C SER A 142 -7.85 -0.01 1.36
N LEU A 143 -8.84 0.88 1.55
CA LEU A 143 -9.10 1.97 0.61
C LEU A 143 -7.91 2.91 0.45
N VAL A 144 -7.30 3.33 1.57
CA VAL A 144 -6.15 4.25 1.57
C VAL A 144 -4.95 3.61 0.90
N VAL A 145 -4.63 2.36 1.23
CA VAL A 145 -3.52 1.62 0.62
C VAL A 145 -3.75 1.45 -0.88
N SER A 146 -4.94 1.00 -1.29
CA SER A 146 -5.25 0.84 -2.71
C SER A 146 -5.22 2.16 -3.48
N TRP A 147 -5.66 3.27 -2.88
CA TRP A 147 -5.51 4.60 -3.50
C TRP A 147 -4.03 4.99 -3.63
N MET A 148 -3.24 4.83 -2.57
CA MET A 148 -1.82 5.17 -2.55
C MET A 148 -1.03 4.41 -3.62
N LEU A 149 -1.25 3.09 -3.72
CA LEU A 149 -0.59 2.24 -4.70
C LEU A 149 -1.08 2.47 -6.14
N ARG A 150 -2.37 2.77 -6.35
CA ARG A 150 -2.89 3.15 -7.67
C ARG A 150 -2.32 4.49 -8.13
N SER A 151 -2.21 5.45 -7.22
CA SER A 151 -1.60 6.73 -7.50
C SER A 151 -0.14 6.57 -7.95
N ALA A 152 0.59 5.60 -7.39
CA ALA A 152 1.96 5.24 -7.79
C ALA A 152 2.03 4.67 -9.21
N ALA A 153 0.96 4.01 -9.65
CA ALA A 153 0.87 3.46 -10.99
C ALA A 153 0.75 4.55 -12.05
N GLU A 154 0.14 5.69 -11.72
CA GLU A 154 0.05 6.86 -12.59
C GLU A 154 1.35 7.66 -12.61
N ARG A 155 1.93 7.94 -11.43
CA ARG A 155 3.24 8.56 -11.30
C ARG A 155 4.09 7.83 -10.26
N PRO A 156 5.32 7.43 -10.60
CA PRO A 156 6.21 6.78 -9.65
C PRO A 156 6.47 7.68 -8.43
N PHE A 157 6.73 7.05 -7.29
CA PHE A 157 7.12 7.76 -6.09
C PHE A 157 8.51 8.37 -6.28
N SER A 158 8.76 9.52 -5.65
CA SER A 158 10.13 9.93 -5.35
C SER A 158 10.77 8.94 -4.38
N SER A 159 12.11 8.90 -4.32
CA SER A 159 12.84 8.00 -3.41
C SER A 159 12.38 8.17 -1.95
N ALA A 160 12.22 9.40 -1.47
CA ALA A 160 11.73 9.68 -0.12
C ALA A 160 10.29 9.21 0.13
N GLU A 161 9.40 9.37 -0.86
CA GLU A 161 8.03 8.85 -0.76
C GLU A 161 8.02 7.32 -0.75
N ALA A 162 8.83 6.67 -1.58
CA ALA A 162 8.89 5.21 -1.66
C ALA A 162 9.31 4.60 -0.31
N VAL A 163 10.34 5.16 0.34
CA VAL A 163 10.79 4.74 1.67
C VAL A 163 9.73 5.00 2.74
N GLY A 164 9.07 6.17 2.70
CA GLY A 164 7.99 6.50 3.63
C GLY A 164 6.78 5.56 3.51
N VAL A 165 6.38 5.24 2.28
CA VAL A 165 5.31 4.28 1.99
C VAL A 165 5.70 2.87 2.42
N LEU A 166 6.94 2.44 2.16
CA LEU A 166 7.45 1.14 2.61
C LEU A 166 7.36 1.00 4.14
N GLY A 167 7.89 1.98 4.88
CA GLY A 167 7.86 1.97 6.34
C GLY A 167 6.43 2.00 6.90
N TRP A 168 5.54 2.77 6.27
CA TRP A 168 4.13 2.80 6.64
C TRP A 168 3.42 1.46 6.40
N LEU A 169 3.63 0.83 5.24
CA LEU A 169 3.07 -0.49 4.94
C LEU A 169 3.53 -1.53 5.95
N GLN A 170 4.83 -1.59 6.23
CA GLN A 170 5.40 -2.53 7.21
C GLN A 170 4.88 -2.30 8.63
N SER A 171 4.73 -1.03 9.04
CA SER A 171 4.36 -0.68 10.41
C SER A 171 2.88 -0.90 10.72
N TYR A 172 1.99 -0.75 9.74
CA TYR A 172 0.54 -0.74 10.00
C TYR A 172 -0.27 -1.71 9.16
N ILE A 173 0.10 -1.92 7.90
CA ILE A 173 -0.76 -2.61 6.92
C ILE A 173 -0.45 -4.10 6.89
N VAL A 174 0.83 -4.45 6.80
CA VAL A 174 1.29 -5.83 6.71
C VAL A 174 0.95 -6.63 7.98
N LEU A 175 0.86 -5.95 9.12
CA LEU A 175 0.47 -6.55 10.40
C LEU A 175 -1.00 -6.97 10.45
N GLN A 176 -1.80 -6.62 9.44
CA GLN A 176 -3.25 -6.88 9.40
C GLN A 176 -3.61 -7.82 8.24
N PRO A 177 -3.77 -9.13 8.50
CA PRO A 177 -4.04 -10.12 7.46
C PRO A 177 -5.28 -9.81 6.61
N VAL A 178 -6.31 -9.23 7.22
CA VAL A 178 -7.57 -8.87 6.54
C VAL A 178 -7.34 -7.78 5.49
N VAL A 179 -6.57 -6.73 5.82
CA VAL A 179 -6.25 -5.64 4.89
C VAL A 179 -5.37 -6.16 3.76
N VAL A 180 -4.39 -7.00 4.09
CA VAL A 180 -3.47 -7.60 3.12
C VAL A 180 -4.24 -8.52 2.15
N ALA A 181 -5.16 -9.34 2.65
CA ALA A 181 -5.97 -10.20 1.79
C ALA A 181 -6.84 -9.41 0.80
N GLU A 182 -7.53 -8.35 1.26
CA GLU A 182 -8.30 -7.46 0.38
C GLU A 182 -7.40 -6.76 -0.66
N LEU A 183 -6.23 -6.28 -0.23
CA LEU A 183 -5.26 -5.61 -1.09
C LEU A 183 -4.78 -6.51 -2.23
N LEU A 184 -4.50 -7.77 -1.90
CA LEU A 184 -3.96 -8.76 -2.83
C LEU A 184 -5.00 -9.25 -3.84
N GLN A 185 -6.29 -9.13 -3.53
CA GLN A 185 -7.36 -9.38 -4.51
C GLN A 185 -7.42 -8.28 -5.59
N ASP A 186 -7.00 -7.05 -5.26
CA ASP A 186 -6.97 -5.94 -6.23
C ASP A 186 -5.73 -6.02 -7.14
N GLY A 187 -5.96 -6.35 -8.41
CA GLY A 187 -4.91 -6.43 -9.43
C GLY A 187 -4.19 -5.09 -9.69
N LEU A 188 -4.84 -3.94 -9.49
CA LEU A 188 -4.19 -2.63 -9.63
C LEU A 188 -3.31 -2.33 -8.43
N ALA A 189 -3.79 -2.63 -7.22
CA ALA A 189 -2.98 -2.47 -6.02
C ALA A 189 -1.76 -3.39 -6.05
N ARG A 190 -1.92 -4.64 -6.52
CA ARG A 190 -0.78 -5.55 -6.71
C ARG A 190 0.29 -5.00 -7.66
N ARG A 191 -0.13 -4.43 -8.80
CA ARG A 191 0.80 -3.74 -9.72
C ARG A 191 1.49 -2.55 -9.06
N GLY A 192 0.78 -1.81 -8.19
CA GLY A 192 1.36 -0.72 -7.42
C GLY A 192 2.44 -1.18 -6.43
N VAL A 193 2.21 -2.29 -5.72
CA VAL A 193 3.23 -2.90 -4.84
C VAL A 193 4.46 -3.30 -5.65
N PHE A 194 4.27 -3.98 -6.78
CA PHE A 194 5.40 -4.38 -7.63
C PHE A 194 6.19 -3.18 -8.16
N LYS A 195 5.51 -2.08 -8.53
CA LYS A 195 6.17 -0.83 -8.91
C LYS A 195 6.97 -0.24 -7.76
N LEU A 196 6.42 -0.20 -6.55
CA LEU A 196 7.12 0.28 -5.36
C LEU A 196 8.39 -0.55 -5.11
N TYR A 197 8.29 -1.88 -5.14
CA TYR A 197 9.42 -2.79 -5.00
C TYR A 197 10.49 -2.51 -6.07
N SER A 198 10.10 -2.44 -7.35
CA SER A 198 11.05 -2.19 -8.44
C SER A 198 11.80 -0.85 -8.31
N GLN A 199 11.13 0.18 -7.76
CA GLN A 199 11.74 1.49 -7.52
C GLN A 199 12.76 1.44 -6.38
N LEU A 200 12.43 0.74 -5.29
CA LEU A 200 13.33 0.57 -4.15
C LEU A 200 14.58 -0.23 -4.53
N CYS A 201 14.42 -1.31 -5.30
CA CYS A 201 15.55 -2.08 -5.84
C CYS A 201 16.41 -1.21 -6.77
N GLY A 202 15.79 -0.41 -7.64
CA GLY A 202 16.52 0.50 -8.56
C GLY A 202 17.26 1.63 -7.85
N ALA A 203 16.81 2.03 -6.66
CA ALA A 203 17.45 3.06 -5.84
C ALA A 203 18.64 2.55 -5.00
N GLY A 204 18.88 1.23 -4.98
CA GLY A 204 19.92 0.64 -4.16
C GLY A 204 19.62 0.64 -2.66
N GLU A 205 18.35 0.80 -2.27
CA GLU A 205 17.87 0.66 -0.89
C GLU A 205 17.08 -0.66 -0.75
N PRO A 206 17.76 -1.82 -0.77
CA PRO A 206 17.08 -3.11 -0.64
C PRO A 206 16.46 -3.26 0.75
N SER A 207 17.13 -2.80 1.81
CA SER A 207 16.81 -3.13 3.21
C SER A 207 15.34 -2.91 3.58
N GLY A 208 14.57 -4.00 3.58
CA GLY A 208 13.16 -4.03 3.97
C GLY A 208 12.17 -4.23 2.81
N SER A 209 12.57 -3.95 1.57
CA SER A 209 11.71 -4.17 0.39
C SER A 209 11.45 -5.66 0.14
N GLU A 210 12.49 -6.49 0.29
CA GLU A 210 12.38 -7.96 0.26
C GLU A 210 11.48 -8.47 1.38
N GLN A 211 11.61 -7.89 2.58
CA GLN A 211 10.82 -8.26 3.75
C GLN A 211 9.33 -7.98 3.55
N LEU A 212 8.99 -6.79 3.03
CA LEU A 212 7.61 -6.44 2.69
C LEU A 212 7.02 -7.45 1.71
N MET A 213 7.75 -7.75 0.64
CA MET A 213 7.27 -8.65 -0.40
C MET A 213 7.09 -10.06 0.13
N LEU A 214 7.99 -10.53 0.98
CA LEU A 214 7.89 -11.84 1.62
C LEU A 214 6.68 -11.93 2.54
N GLN A 215 6.42 -10.90 3.35
CA GLN A 215 5.24 -10.85 4.21
C GLN A 215 3.93 -10.78 3.43
N LEU A 216 3.89 -10.01 2.34
CA LEU A 216 2.73 -9.96 1.44
C LEU A 216 2.48 -11.29 0.74
N VAL A 217 3.54 -11.99 0.32
CA VAL A 217 3.38 -13.30 -0.30
C VAL A 217 3.03 -14.38 0.72
N ALA A 218 3.55 -14.32 1.95
CA ALA A 218 3.11 -15.21 3.03
C ALA A 218 1.59 -15.06 3.28
N ALA A 219 1.04 -13.86 3.14
CA ALA A 219 -0.39 -13.61 3.23
C ALA A 219 -1.19 -14.05 1.98
N LEU A 220 -0.56 -14.18 0.80
CA LEU A 220 -1.16 -14.77 -0.40
C LEU A 220 -1.28 -16.30 -0.33
N GLY A 221 -0.33 -16.96 0.35
CA GLY A 221 -0.24 -18.41 0.43
C GLY A 221 -1.19 -18.99 1.47
N PRO A 222 -2.14 -19.88 1.12
CA PRO A 222 -2.85 -20.65 2.12
C PRO A 222 -1.85 -21.40 3.02
N ALA A 223 -2.06 -21.33 4.33
CA ALA A 223 -1.31 -22.13 5.29
C ALA A 223 -1.40 -23.61 4.90
N GLY A 224 -0.25 -24.29 4.79
CA GLY A 224 -0.17 -25.70 4.38
C GLY A 224 0.24 -25.97 2.92
N THR A 225 0.56 -24.93 2.14
CA THR A 225 1.26 -25.13 0.86
C THR A 225 2.75 -25.40 1.09
N PRO A 226 3.41 -26.26 0.29
CA PRO A 226 4.85 -26.53 0.38
C PRO A 226 5.71 -25.28 0.11
N LEU A 227 5.09 -24.21 -0.35
CA LEU A 227 5.70 -22.90 -0.59
C LEU A 227 6.04 -22.15 0.71
N HIS A 228 5.29 -22.39 1.79
CA HIS A 228 5.48 -21.66 3.03
C HIS A 228 6.84 -21.97 3.72
N PRO A 229 7.28 -23.24 3.83
CA PRO A 229 8.62 -23.54 4.33
C PRO A 229 9.76 -22.94 3.50
N ALA A 230 9.67 -23.00 2.16
CA ALA A 230 10.68 -22.43 1.28
C ALA A 230 10.83 -20.91 1.45
N VAL A 231 9.70 -20.21 1.58
CA VAL A 231 9.68 -18.76 1.86
C VAL A 231 10.26 -18.46 3.24
N GLN A 232 9.98 -19.29 4.25
CA GLN A 232 10.55 -19.12 5.59
C GLN A 232 12.08 -19.30 5.60
N THR A 233 12.60 -20.25 4.84
CA THR A 233 14.05 -20.42 4.64
C THR A 233 14.67 -19.17 4.01
N LEU A 234 14.05 -18.62 2.96
CA LEU A 234 14.51 -17.37 2.33
C LEU A 234 14.47 -16.18 3.30
N HIS A 235 13.42 -16.09 4.12
CA HIS A 235 13.31 -15.03 5.14
C HIS A 235 14.46 -15.07 6.14
N LEU A 236 14.76 -16.25 6.69
CA LEU A 236 15.85 -16.41 7.64
C LEU A 236 17.22 -16.08 7.01
N ALA A 237 17.42 -16.45 5.75
CA ALA A 237 18.64 -16.18 5.01
C ALA A 237 18.82 -14.69 4.63
N LEU A 238 17.75 -13.89 4.60
CA LEU A 238 17.83 -12.44 4.41
C LEU A 238 18.37 -11.70 5.64
N ASP A 239 18.13 -12.25 6.83
CA ASP A 239 18.65 -11.73 8.10
C ASP A 239 20.03 -12.33 8.46
N ASP A 240 20.64 -13.08 7.53
CA ASP A 240 21.95 -13.70 7.75
C ASP A 240 23.07 -12.65 7.84
N LYS A 241 24.10 -12.97 8.63
CA LYS A 241 25.28 -12.12 8.81
C LYS A 241 26.17 -12.10 7.57
N GLU A 242 26.16 -13.18 6.79
CA GLU A 242 26.98 -13.35 5.60
C GLU A 242 26.33 -12.69 4.38
N GLU A 243 27.08 -11.78 3.74
CA GLU A 243 26.61 -11.05 2.56
C GLU A 243 26.29 -11.99 1.39
N ALA A 244 27.08 -13.04 1.19
CA ALA A 244 26.87 -14.00 0.10
C ALA A 244 25.55 -14.76 0.27
N THR A 245 25.21 -15.16 1.50
CA THR A 245 23.94 -15.81 1.84
C THR A 245 22.78 -14.84 1.64
N ARG A 246 22.91 -13.60 2.11
CA ARG A 246 21.88 -12.57 1.92
C ARG A 246 21.63 -12.23 0.46
N ALA A 247 22.69 -12.06 -0.33
CA ALA A 247 22.58 -11.79 -1.76
C ALA A 247 21.93 -12.96 -2.52
N SER A 248 22.28 -14.20 -2.15
CA SER A 248 21.65 -15.41 -2.70
C SER A 248 20.17 -15.49 -2.35
N ALA A 249 19.81 -15.17 -1.11
CA ALA A 249 18.42 -15.13 -0.65
C ALA A 249 17.61 -14.05 -1.36
N ALA A 250 18.15 -12.83 -1.49
CA ALA A 250 17.51 -11.74 -2.23
C ALA A 250 17.28 -12.10 -3.70
N PHE A 251 18.27 -12.73 -4.34
CA PHE A 251 18.14 -13.20 -5.71
C PHE A 251 17.04 -14.25 -5.88
N LEU A 252 17.04 -15.31 -5.05
CA LEU A 252 16.02 -16.36 -5.14
C LEU A 252 14.62 -15.82 -4.81
N LEU A 253 14.52 -14.93 -3.81
CA LEU A 253 13.27 -14.26 -3.48
C LEU A 253 12.76 -13.41 -4.66
N SER A 254 13.64 -12.76 -5.41
CA SER A 254 13.24 -12.00 -6.60
C SER A 254 12.58 -12.87 -7.68
N LEU A 255 13.07 -14.11 -7.87
CA LEU A 255 12.47 -15.08 -8.80
C LEU A 255 11.09 -15.53 -8.31
N TYR A 256 11.00 -15.83 -7.02
CA TYR A 256 9.74 -16.21 -6.37
C TYR A 256 8.67 -15.11 -6.48
N ILE A 257 9.05 -13.89 -6.12
CA ILE A 257 8.21 -12.69 -6.23
C ILE A 257 7.71 -12.55 -7.66
N LYS A 258 8.60 -12.62 -8.65
CA LYS A 258 8.21 -12.45 -10.04
C LYS A 258 7.08 -13.41 -10.44
N ASP A 259 7.17 -14.68 -10.09
CA ASP A 259 6.15 -15.65 -10.49
C ASP A 259 4.82 -15.44 -9.75
N VAL A 260 4.87 -15.27 -8.43
CA VAL A 260 3.66 -15.09 -7.61
C VAL A 260 2.93 -13.81 -7.98
N TRP A 261 3.66 -12.71 -8.17
CA TRP A 261 3.07 -11.41 -8.50
C TRP A 261 2.54 -11.33 -9.93
N LEU A 262 3.08 -12.15 -10.84
CA LEU A 262 2.52 -12.34 -12.18
C LEU A 262 1.34 -13.32 -12.22
N GLY A 263 0.95 -13.89 -11.08
CA GLY A 263 -0.20 -14.78 -10.96
C GLY A 263 0.07 -16.20 -11.46
N ALA A 264 1.33 -16.63 -11.48
CA ALA A 264 1.66 -18.02 -11.73
C ALA A 264 1.04 -18.91 -10.64
N GLN A 265 0.48 -20.05 -11.02
CA GLN A 265 -0.11 -20.99 -10.05
C GLN A 265 0.95 -21.67 -9.17
N ARG A 266 2.18 -21.74 -9.66
CA ARG A 266 3.38 -22.25 -8.99
C ARG A 266 4.55 -21.33 -9.36
N PRO A 267 5.53 -21.10 -8.48
CA PRO A 267 6.70 -20.30 -8.81
C PRO A 267 7.73 -21.14 -9.59
N ASP A 268 7.36 -21.47 -10.83
CA ASP A 268 8.12 -22.36 -11.71
C ASP A 268 9.53 -21.82 -12.00
N ALA A 269 9.75 -20.50 -12.03
CA ALA A 269 11.07 -19.92 -12.26
C ALA A 269 12.00 -20.09 -11.05
N LEU A 270 11.49 -19.96 -9.81
CA LEU A 270 12.25 -20.31 -8.61
C LEU A 270 12.65 -21.79 -8.67
N PHE A 271 11.70 -22.68 -9.00
CA PHE A 271 11.91 -24.12 -8.98
C PHE A 271 12.91 -24.56 -10.04
N ALA A 272 12.74 -24.08 -11.27
CA ALA A 272 13.67 -24.34 -12.35
C ALA A 272 15.09 -23.87 -12.00
N HIS A 273 15.21 -22.73 -11.29
CA HIS A 273 16.52 -22.23 -10.86
C HIS A 273 17.13 -23.11 -9.75
N VAL A 274 16.37 -23.46 -8.71
CA VAL A 274 16.83 -24.35 -7.63
C VAL A 274 17.29 -25.69 -8.19
N GLN A 275 16.53 -26.30 -9.09
CA GLN A 275 16.91 -27.56 -9.72
C GLN A 275 18.17 -27.42 -10.58
N MET A 276 18.26 -26.36 -11.38
CA MET A 276 19.43 -26.09 -12.22
C MET A 276 20.72 -25.92 -11.39
N VAL A 277 20.66 -25.19 -10.27
CA VAL A 277 21.80 -25.01 -9.35
C VAL A 277 22.20 -26.34 -8.72
N ARG A 278 21.22 -27.18 -8.35
CA ARG A 278 21.49 -28.51 -7.80
C ARG A 278 22.16 -29.43 -8.83
N ASP A 279 21.63 -29.50 -10.04
CA ASP A 279 22.18 -30.32 -11.12
C ASP A 279 23.61 -29.89 -11.46
N ALA A 280 23.87 -28.57 -11.51
CA ALA A 280 25.20 -28.02 -11.73
C ALA A 280 26.17 -28.34 -10.58
N ALA A 281 25.71 -28.28 -9.34
CA ALA A 281 26.52 -28.61 -8.16
C ALA A 281 26.84 -30.11 -8.06
N GLU A 282 25.93 -31.00 -8.48
CA GLU A 282 26.19 -32.44 -8.56
C GLU A 282 27.19 -32.79 -9.68
N ALA A 283 27.17 -32.04 -10.78
CA ALA A 283 28.15 -32.19 -11.86
C ALA A 283 29.54 -31.63 -11.51
N ALA A 284 29.62 -30.65 -10.60
CA ALA A 284 30.86 -30.05 -10.14
C ALA A 284 31.49 -30.86 -9.00
N LEU A 285 32.43 -31.75 -9.32
CA LEU A 285 33.17 -32.56 -8.35
C LEU A 285 34.11 -31.71 -7.47
N GLY A 286 33.65 -31.28 -6.30
CA GLY A 286 34.52 -30.92 -5.17
C GLY A 286 35.00 -29.46 -5.05
N GLY A 287 34.17 -28.48 -5.43
CA GLY A 287 34.42 -27.07 -5.12
C GLY A 287 33.91 -26.64 -3.73
N ASP A 288 34.40 -25.50 -3.25
CA ASP A 288 33.87 -24.83 -2.04
C ASP A 288 32.36 -24.60 -2.22
N GLN A 289 31.56 -24.86 -1.18
CA GLN A 289 30.11 -24.81 -1.31
C GLN A 289 29.65 -23.35 -1.34
N GLU A 290 29.31 -22.85 -2.54
CA GLU A 290 28.75 -21.50 -2.70
C GLU A 290 27.46 -21.36 -1.88
N ALA A 291 27.24 -20.17 -1.30
CA ALA A 291 26.08 -19.87 -0.46
C ALA A 291 24.75 -20.17 -1.18
N ILE A 292 24.67 -19.89 -2.48
CA ILE A 292 23.51 -20.20 -3.32
C ILE A 292 23.23 -21.71 -3.42
N VAL A 293 24.28 -22.54 -3.47
CA VAL A 293 24.14 -24.00 -3.52
C VAL A 293 23.63 -24.55 -2.20
N SER A 294 24.12 -24.03 -1.06
CA SER A 294 23.59 -24.40 0.26
C SER A 294 22.11 -24.03 0.37
N LEU A 295 21.78 -22.78 0.05
CA LEU A 295 20.43 -22.27 0.18
C LEU A 295 19.42 -23.00 -0.74
N CYS A 296 19.82 -23.35 -1.97
CA CYS A 296 19.00 -24.16 -2.86
C CYS A 296 18.75 -25.58 -2.32
N LYS A 297 19.73 -26.20 -1.65
CA LYS A 297 19.55 -27.51 -1.00
C LYS A 297 18.61 -27.40 0.20
N ASP A 298 18.72 -26.34 0.99
CA ASP A 298 17.85 -26.11 2.15
C ASP A 298 16.39 -25.90 1.71
N ILE A 299 16.18 -25.14 0.64
CA ILE A 299 14.84 -24.93 0.04
C ILE A 299 14.26 -26.25 -0.49
N ALA A 300 15.05 -27.04 -1.23
CA ALA A 300 14.60 -28.34 -1.75
C ALA A 300 14.28 -29.35 -0.63
N THR A 301 14.97 -29.25 0.52
CA THR A 301 14.71 -30.10 1.70
C THR A 301 13.47 -29.64 2.46
N ALA A 302 13.29 -28.32 2.62
CA ALA A 302 12.15 -27.73 3.31
C ALA A 302 10.83 -27.94 2.57
N ALA A 303 10.90 -28.13 1.26
CA ALA A 303 9.74 -28.35 0.41
C ALA A 303 10.03 -29.49 -0.58
N PRO A 304 9.90 -30.76 -0.14
CA PRO A 304 10.27 -31.93 -0.94
C PRO A 304 9.31 -32.24 -2.09
N ASP A 305 8.08 -31.71 -2.03
CA ASP A 305 7.06 -31.78 -3.10
C ASP A 305 7.15 -30.59 -4.08
N LEU A 306 8.30 -29.90 -4.09
CA LEU A 306 8.63 -28.87 -5.08
C LEU A 306 8.73 -29.45 -6.50
#